data_AF-A0A9E5U0S5-F1
#
_entry.id   AF-A0A9E5U0S5-F1
#
_cell.length_a   1.000
_cell.length_b   1.000
_cell.length_c   1.000
_cell.angle_alpha   90.00
_cell.angle_beta   90.00
_cell.angle_gamma   90.00
#
_symmetry.space_group_name_H-M   'P 1'
#
loop_
_entity.id
_entity.type
_entity.pdbx_description
1 polymer ?
#
loop_
_entity_poly.entity_id
_entity_poly.type
_entity_poly.pdbx_seq_one_letter_code
_entity_poly.pdbx_strand_id
1 'polypeptide(L)'
;DADGYILTDGKAGTQTQYNVPQSALGYPAGWAPYEPAQASPKPYDCGACHATGWQSTAQNGGVNQDGLPGIDGTWEEPGVKCEACHGPGATHVATMDAANIVVDNSAAMCGQCHARGDPATIATSGGFINHYAQYNELLAGAHSARNCVDCHSPHTGVRYGQAAAGGIRTACVDCHQGMVLRHTTVACEGCHMPYATKSAQNRDVYRADVRTHLFRINPDSLFTRTDMMGG
;
A
#
# COMPACT_ATOMS: atom_id res chain seq x y z
N ASP A 1 -19.74 -12.05 1.65
CA ASP A 1 -20.75 -13.12 1.54
C ASP A 1 -21.77 -12.66 0.49
N ALA A 2 -22.95 -13.29 0.44
CA ALA A 2 -24.00 -12.89 -0.51
C ALA A 2 -24.58 -11.49 -0.23
N ASP A 3 -24.40 -10.96 0.98
CA ASP A 3 -24.88 -9.64 1.40
C ASP A 3 -23.80 -8.55 1.26
N GLY A 4 -22.62 -8.89 0.73
CA GLY A 4 -21.53 -7.97 0.45
C GLY A 4 -20.51 -7.79 1.59
N TYR A 5 -20.63 -8.50 2.71
CA TYR A 5 -19.65 -8.42 3.80
C TYR A 5 -18.34 -9.14 3.45
N ILE A 6 -17.23 -8.71 4.05
CA ILE A 6 -15.97 -9.45 3.97
C ILE A 6 -16.13 -10.78 4.71
N LEU A 7 -15.60 -11.86 4.11
CA LEU A 7 -15.64 -13.18 4.71
C LEU A 7 -14.68 -13.26 5.91
N THR A 8 -15.20 -12.94 7.08
CA THR A 8 -14.61 -13.22 8.39
C THR A 8 -15.56 -14.17 9.11
N ASP A 9 -15.19 -15.43 9.25
CA ASP A 9 -16.12 -16.49 9.68
C ASP A 9 -16.24 -16.66 11.20
N GLY A 10 -15.51 -15.88 11.99
CA GLY A 10 -15.41 -16.06 13.45
C GLY A 10 -14.92 -17.46 13.87
N LYS A 11 -14.35 -18.23 12.94
CA LYS A 11 -13.96 -19.64 13.09
C LYS A 11 -12.51 -19.83 12.65
N ALA A 12 -11.63 -19.88 13.64
CA ALA A 12 -10.24 -20.26 13.44
C ALA A 12 -10.09 -21.51 12.55
N GLY A 13 -9.29 -21.39 11.49
CA GLY A 13 -8.94 -22.47 10.57
C GLY A 13 -9.76 -22.53 9.28
N THR A 14 -10.82 -21.76 9.14
CA THR A 14 -11.57 -21.68 7.88
C THR A 14 -10.85 -20.73 6.92
N GLN A 15 -10.73 -21.14 5.66
CA GLN A 15 -9.99 -20.39 4.66
C GLN A 15 -10.91 -19.43 3.91
N THR A 16 -10.70 -18.12 4.08
CA THR A 16 -11.57 -17.06 3.53
C THR A 16 -10.86 -16.09 2.60
N GLN A 17 -9.54 -16.18 2.49
CA GLN A 17 -8.72 -15.34 1.62
C GLN A 17 -7.76 -16.18 0.79
N TYR A 18 -7.63 -15.83 -0.49
CA TYR A 18 -6.59 -16.40 -1.34
C TYR A 18 -5.41 -15.46 -1.47
N ASN A 19 -4.27 -15.88 -0.94
CA ASN A 19 -3.01 -15.16 -1.05
C ASN A 19 -2.32 -15.49 -2.38
N VAL A 20 -1.88 -14.45 -3.06
CA VAL A 20 -1.08 -14.54 -4.29
C VAL A 20 0.36 -14.95 -3.92
N PRO A 21 1.11 -15.60 -4.83
CA PRO A 21 2.46 -16.04 -4.50
C PRO A 21 3.38 -14.85 -4.26
N GLN A 22 4.26 -14.96 -3.27
CA GLN A 22 5.32 -13.98 -2.99
C GLN A 22 6.69 -14.67 -3.09
N SER A 23 7.19 -14.75 -4.33
CA SER A 23 8.42 -15.49 -4.67
C SER A 23 9.66 -14.94 -3.95
N ALA A 24 9.73 -13.62 -3.72
CA ALA A 24 10.84 -12.98 -3.03
C ALA A 24 11.00 -13.42 -1.55
N LEU A 25 9.96 -14.03 -0.98
CA LEU A 25 9.94 -14.54 0.39
C LEU A 25 9.75 -16.05 0.45
N GLY A 26 9.64 -16.73 -0.70
CA GLY A 26 9.40 -18.16 -0.78
C GLY A 26 7.97 -18.59 -0.40
N TYR A 27 6.99 -17.69 -0.45
CA TYR A 27 5.61 -18.04 -0.16
C TYR A 27 4.84 -18.43 -1.42
N PRO A 28 4.30 -19.67 -1.49
CA PRO A 28 3.46 -20.08 -2.60
C PRO A 28 2.10 -19.37 -2.51
N ALA A 29 1.36 -19.39 -3.62
CA ALA A 29 -0.05 -19.01 -3.60
C ALA A 29 -0.83 -20.01 -2.74
N GLY A 30 -1.86 -19.55 -2.02
CA GLY A 30 -2.61 -20.43 -1.17
C GLY A 30 -3.72 -19.75 -0.41
N TRP A 31 -4.65 -20.58 0.04
CA TRP A 31 -5.76 -20.16 0.87
C TRP A 31 -5.32 -19.99 2.33
N ALA A 32 -5.83 -18.94 2.98
CA ALA A 32 -5.54 -18.58 4.36
C ALA A 32 -6.82 -18.07 5.06
N PRO A 33 -6.90 -18.21 6.39
CA PRO A 33 -7.92 -17.51 7.17
C PRO A 33 -7.65 -16.00 7.14
N TYR A 34 -8.70 -15.19 6.98
CA TYR A 34 -8.65 -13.74 7.12
C TYR A 34 -9.45 -13.30 8.34
N GLU A 35 -8.77 -12.63 9.28
CA GLU A 35 -9.32 -12.19 10.57
C GLU A 35 -10.27 -13.23 11.21
N PRO A 36 -9.82 -14.48 11.45
CA PRO A 36 -10.71 -15.55 11.91
C PRO A 36 -11.31 -15.34 13.32
N ALA A 37 -10.81 -14.35 14.07
CA ALA A 37 -11.36 -13.95 15.37
C ALA A 37 -12.53 -12.95 15.23
N GLN A 38 -12.72 -12.35 14.05
CA GLN A 38 -13.78 -11.40 13.77
C GLN A 38 -15.09 -12.16 13.53
N ALA A 39 -15.93 -12.21 14.57
CA ALA A 39 -17.22 -12.90 14.55
C ALA A 39 -18.38 -12.03 14.00
N SER A 40 -18.29 -10.70 14.15
CA SER A 40 -19.29 -9.79 13.62
C SER A 40 -19.08 -9.56 12.12
N PRO A 41 -20.16 -9.40 11.32
CA PRO A 41 -20.05 -9.08 9.90
C PRO A 41 -19.14 -7.87 9.69
N LYS A 42 -18.10 -8.04 8.86
CA LYS A 42 -17.14 -6.98 8.55
C LYS A 42 -17.55 -6.29 7.25
N PRO A 43 -17.90 -4.99 7.26
CA PRO A 43 -18.25 -4.28 6.03
C PRO A 43 -17.09 -4.26 5.03
N TYR A 44 -17.42 -4.25 3.75
CA TYR A 44 -16.48 -4.02 2.66
C TYR A 44 -16.32 -2.52 2.44
N ASP A 45 -15.16 -2.00 2.83
CA ASP A 45 -14.70 -0.63 2.62
C ASP A 45 -13.50 -0.56 1.66
N CYS A 46 -13.10 -1.71 1.10
CA CYS A 46 -11.86 -1.84 0.34
C CYS A 46 -11.87 -1.00 -0.94
N GLY A 47 -13.05 -0.63 -1.43
CA GLY A 47 -13.22 0.25 -2.58
C GLY A 47 -12.59 1.63 -2.40
N ALA A 48 -12.42 2.11 -1.16
CA ALA A 48 -11.72 3.36 -0.86
C ALA A 48 -10.29 3.41 -1.44
N CYS A 49 -9.66 2.25 -1.62
CA CYS A 49 -8.33 2.13 -2.23
C CYS A 49 -8.30 1.29 -3.51
N HIS A 50 -9.31 0.45 -3.75
CA HIS A 50 -9.32 -0.55 -4.81
C HIS A 50 -10.37 -0.30 -5.90
N ALA A 51 -10.98 0.88 -5.94
CA ALA A 51 -11.94 1.29 -6.96
C ALA A 51 -11.72 2.73 -7.42
N THR A 52 -12.42 3.14 -8.49
CA THR A 52 -12.45 4.51 -8.98
C THR A 52 -13.83 5.11 -8.74
N GLY A 53 -13.85 6.37 -8.29
CA GLY A 53 -15.09 7.06 -7.92
C GLY A 53 -15.73 6.52 -6.64
N TRP A 54 -14.93 6.01 -5.69
CA TRP A 54 -15.45 5.51 -4.42
C TRP A 54 -16.14 6.62 -3.63
N GLN A 55 -17.34 6.33 -3.12
CA GLN A 55 -18.03 7.14 -2.13
C GLN A 55 -18.51 6.22 -1.02
N SER A 56 -18.13 6.49 0.23
CA SER A 56 -18.65 5.73 1.37
C SER A 56 -20.15 5.97 1.55
N THR A 57 -20.86 5.07 2.26
CA THR A 57 -22.28 5.29 2.59
C THR A 57 -22.52 6.64 3.28
N ALA A 58 -21.59 7.06 4.14
CA ALA A 58 -21.64 8.37 4.81
C ALA A 58 -21.56 9.57 3.84
N GLN A 59 -20.96 9.40 2.65
CA GLN A 59 -20.76 10.45 1.65
C GLN A 59 -21.88 10.50 0.62
N ASN A 60 -22.51 9.36 0.31
CA ASN A 60 -23.51 9.22 -0.76
C ASN A 60 -24.96 9.14 -0.26
N GLY A 61 -25.21 9.39 1.03
CA GLY A 61 -26.55 9.37 1.60
C GLY A 61 -27.07 7.99 1.99
N GLY A 62 -26.18 7.04 2.27
CA GLY A 62 -26.51 5.71 2.78
C GLY A 62 -26.75 4.66 1.69
N VAL A 63 -26.24 4.88 0.48
CA VAL A 63 -26.40 3.96 -0.64
C VAL A 63 -25.26 2.94 -0.63
N ASN A 64 -25.62 1.65 -0.70
CA ASN A 64 -24.69 0.56 -0.87
C ASN A 64 -24.67 0.09 -2.33
N GLN A 65 -23.49 -0.24 -2.85
CA GLN A 65 -23.34 -0.81 -4.20
C GLN A 65 -24.26 -2.03 -4.37
N ASP A 66 -25.01 -2.06 -5.48
CA ASP A 66 -25.93 -3.12 -5.85
C ASP A 66 -27.02 -3.43 -4.79
N GLY A 67 -27.25 -2.52 -3.84
CA GLY A 67 -28.17 -2.71 -2.72
C GLY A 67 -27.66 -3.70 -1.66
N LEU A 68 -26.38 -4.06 -1.68
CA LEU A 68 -25.78 -5.03 -0.76
C LEU A 68 -25.35 -4.34 0.55
N PRO A 69 -26.01 -4.60 1.70
CA PRO A 69 -25.80 -3.85 2.94
C PRO A 69 -24.39 -4.00 3.53
N GLY A 70 -23.65 -5.04 3.14
CA GLY A 70 -22.27 -5.26 3.54
C GLY A 70 -21.25 -4.42 2.80
N ILE A 71 -21.60 -3.77 1.67
CA ILE A 71 -20.70 -2.88 0.94
C ILE A 71 -20.86 -1.46 1.46
N ASP A 72 -19.87 -0.93 2.17
CA ASP A 72 -19.93 0.38 2.83
C ASP A 72 -19.66 1.56 1.88
N GLY A 73 -20.22 1.49 0.67
CA GLY A 73 -20.13 2.55 -0.32
C GLY A 73 -20.54 2.12 -1.72
N THR A 74 -20.22 2.97 -2.69
CA THR A 74 -20.43 2.79 -4.12
C THR A 74 -19.16 3.16 -4.89
N TRP A 75 -19.02 2.69 -6.12
CA TRP A 75 -17.95 3.12 -7.04
C TRP A 75 -18.46 3.20 -8.47
N GLU A 76 -17.76 3.99 -9.29
CA GLU A 76 -18.08 4.12 -10.72
C GLU A 76 -17.43 2.99 -11.54
N GLU A 77 -16.18 2.64 -11.20
CA GLU A 77 -15.44 1.59 -11.90
C GLU A 77 -14.64 0.68 -10.94
N PRO A 78 -14.59 -0.64 -11.20
CA PRO A 78 -13.78 -1.55 -10.42
C PRO A 78 -12.27 -1.36 -10.72
N GLY A 79 -11.45 -1.36 -9.66
CA GLY A 79 -10.01 -1.13 -9.76
C GLY A 79 -9.63 0.35 -9.84
N VAL A 80 -8.34 0.64 -9.64
CA VAL A 80 -7.79 2.00 -9.78
C VAL A 80 -7.61 2.33 -11.27
N LYS A 81 -8.44 3.23 -11.79
CA LYS A 81 -8.43 3.76 -13.16
C LYS A 81 -7.92 5.19 -13.21
N CYS A 82 -7.90 5.78 -14.40
CA CYS A 82 -7.37 7.11 -14.67
C CYS A 82 -7.89 8.16 -13.68
N GLU A 83 -9.21 8.17 -13.47
CA GLU A 83 -9.89 9.19 -12.68
C GLU A 83 -9.68 9.06 -11.17
N ALA A 84 -9.15 7.92 -10.68
CA ALA A 84 -8.76 7.81 -9.27
C ALA A 84 -7.59 8.73 -8.90
N CYS A 85 -6.71 9.06 -9.87
CA CYS A 85 -5.59 9.98 -9.64
C CYS A 85 -5.76 11.31 -10.37
N HIS A 86 -6.42 11.29 -11.53
CA HIS A 86 -6.57 12.46 -12.40
C HIS A 86 -7.92 13.18 -12.25
N GLY A 87 -8.82 12.69 -11.40
CA GLY A 87 -10.18 13.20 -11.26
C GLY A 87 -11.05 12.99 -12.51
N PRO A 88 -12.29 13.50 -12.51
CA PRO A 88 -13.23 13.30 -13.61
C PRO A 88 -12.73 13.88 -14.94
N GLY A 89 -12.74 13.07 -16.00
CA GLY A 89 -12.19 13.38 -17.31
C GLY A 89 -13.19 13.98 -18.32
N ALA A 90 -14.38 14.41 -17.88
CA ALA A 90 -15.45 14.85 -18.80
C ALA A 90 -15.00 15.96 -19.77
N THR A 91 -14.26 16.96 -19.28
CA THR A 91 -13.71 18.03 -20.12
C THR A 91 -12.66 17.50 -21.10
N HIS A 92 -11.79 16.58 -20.66
CA HIS A 92 -10.82 15.93 -21.53
C HIS A 92 -11.50 15.18 -22.69
N VAL A 93 -12.57 14.42 -22.42
CA VAL A 93 -13.32 13.70 -23.46
C VAL A 93 -13.97 14.67 -24.46
N ALA A 94 -14.58 15.76 -23.97
CA ALA A 94 -15.27 16.72 -24.82
C ALA A 94 -14.31 17.52 -25.74
N THR A 95 -13.09 17.76 -25.28
CA THR A 95 -12.10 18.61 -25.97
C THR A 95 -11.02 17.82 -26.71
N MET A 96 -10.83 16.55 -26.33
CA MET A 96 -9.71 15.70 -26.75
C MET A 96 -8.33 16.29 -26.43
N ASP A 97 -8.24 17.15 -25.43
CA ASP A 97 -7.02 17.83 -25.03
C ASP A 97 -6.45 17.22 -23.73
N ALA A 98 -5.19 16.81 -23.76
CA ALA A 98 -4.49 16.28 -22.60
C ALA A 98 -4.29 17.33 -21.50
N ALA A 99 -4.29 18.63 -21.84
CA ALA A 99 -4.21 19.70 -20.85
C ALA A 99 -5.43 19.77 -19.91
N ASN A 100 -6.54 19.13 -20.29
CA ASN A 100 -7.76 19.06 -19.49
C ASN A 100 -7.80 17.86 -18.52
N ILE A 101 -6.67 17.18 -18.35
CA ILE A 101 -6.47 16.16 -17.32
C ILE A 101 -5.75 16.80 -16.13
N VAL A 102 -6.31 16.67 -14.92
CA VAL A 102 -5.67 17.18 -13.71
C VAL A 102 -4.44 16.34 -13.40
N VAL A 103 -3.31 16.98 -13.11
CA VAL A 103 -2.07 16.30 -12.71
C VAL A 103 -1.69 16.77 -11.32
N ASP A 104 -1.85 15.89 -10.33
CA ASP A 104 -1.31 16.06 -8.98
C ASP A 104 -0.16 15.07 -8.79
N ASN A 105 1.06 15.60 -8.69
CA ASN A 105 2.27 14.82 -8.52
C ASN A 105 2.73 14.76 -7.06
N SER A 106 1.93 15.25 -6.12
CA SER A 106 2.27 15.24 -4.71
C SER A 106 2.28 13.83 -4.13
N ALA A 107 3.07 13.62 -3.09
CA ALA A 107 3.00 12.40 -2.30
C ALA A 107 1.60 12.19 -1.68
N ALA A 108 0.88 13.27 -1.38
CA ALA A 108 -0.46 13.23 -0.79
C ALA A 108 -1.48 12.57 -1.72
N MET A 109 -1.36 12.74 -3.05
CA MET A 109 -2.20 12.02 -4.02
C MET A 109 -2.07 10.50 -3.85
N CYS A 110 -0.84 10.00 -3.72
CA CYS A 110 -0.62 8.57 -3.45
C CYS A 110 -1.09 8.18 -2.05
N GLY A 111 -0.96 9.09 -1.09
CA GLY A 111 -1.41 8.95 0.29
C GLY A 111 -2.93 8.81 0.46
N GLN A 112 -3.73 9.05 -0.58
CA GLN A 112 -5.16 8.73 -0.54
C GLN A 112 -5.42 7.23 -0.30
N CYS A 113 -4.50 6.37 -0.76
CA CYS A 113 -4.58 4.92 -0.58
C CYS A 113 -3.39 4.36 0.20
N HIS A 114 -2.19 4.92 -0.01
CA HIS A 114 -0.95 4.48 0.62
C HIS A 114 -0.68 5.18 1.94
N ALA A 115 -1.72 5.45 2.73
CA ALA A 115 -1.59 6.00 4.08
C ALA A 115 -2.47 5.29 5.10
N ARG A 116 -1.98 5.17 6.34
CA ARG A 116 -2.72 4.56 7.45
C ARG A 116 -2.95 5.52 8.59
N GLY A 117 -4.22 5.72 8.94
CA GLY A 117 -4.58 6.60 10.05
C GLY A 117 -4.06 8.02 9.82
N ASP A 118 -3.53 8.64 10.88
CA ASP A 118 -2.89 9.95 10.79
C ASP A 118 -1.59 9.88 9.97
N PRO A 119 -1.44 10.66 8.87
CA PRO A 119 -0.21 10.74 8.08
C PRO A 119 1.07 11.01 8.88
N ALA A 120 0.97 11.65 10.04
CA ALA A 120 2.12 11.95 10.90
C ALA A 120 2.55 10.76 11.78
N THR A 121 1.80 9.66 11.79
CA THR A 121 2.04 8.51 12.67
C THR A 121 2.32 7.25 11.87
N ILE A 122 3.32 6.47 12.27
CA ILE A 122 3.60 5.13 11.71
C ILE A 122 3.06 4.09 12.67
N ALA A 123 1.91 3.51 12.34
CA ALA A 123 1.33 2.43 13.13
C ALA A 123 2.12 1.13 12.93
N THR A 124 2.42 0.45 14.03
CA THR A 124 3.13 -0.84 14.02
C THR A 124 2.31 -1.90 14.75
N SER A 125 2.55 -3.17 14.42
CA SER A 125 1.99 -4.32 15.14
C SER A 125 2.84 -5.56 14.89
N GLY A 126 3.03 -6.39 15.93
CA GLY A 126 3.81 -7.62 15.82
C GLY A 126 5.26 -7.40 15.39
N GLY A 127 5.80 -6.19 15.59
CA GLY A 127 7.18 -5.83 15.25
C GLY A 127 7.42 -5.34 13.84
N PHE A 128 6.35 -5.08 13.11
CA PHE A 128 6.41 -4.57 11.75
C PHE A 128 5.56 -3.33 11.61
N ILE A 129 5.92 -2.50 10.64
CA ILE A 129 5.07 -1.41 10.20
C ILE A 129 3.81 -2.03 9.58
N ASN A 130 2.66 -1.45 9.88
CA ASN A 130 1.39 -1.91 9.33
C ASN A 130 1.32 -1.62 7.82
N HIS A 131 0.54 -2.43 7.12
CA HIS A 131 0.35 -2.30 5.67
C HIS A 131 -0.18 -0.93 5.24
N TYR A 132 0.13 -0.62 3.97
CA TYR A 132 -0.17 0.63 3.25
C TYR A 132 0.29 1.93 3.93
N ALA A 133 1.31 1.87 4.80
CA ALA A 133 1.83 3.06 5.47
C ALA A 133 2.93 3.83 4.70
N GLN A 134 3.12 3.58 3.39
CA GLN A 134 4.28 4.13 2.66
C GLN A 134 4.32 5.66 2.67
N TYR A 135 3.17 6.32 2.61
CA TYR A 135 3.08 7.78 2.73
C TYR A 135 3.51 8.26 4.12
N ASN A 136 3.01 7.63 5.19
CA ASN A 136 3.41 7.92 6.56
C ASN A 136 4.93 7.76 6.74
N GLU A 137 5.48 6.65 6.23
CA GLU A 137 6.91 6.35 6.27
C GLU A 137 7.73 7.40 5.51
N LEU A 138 7.30 7.80 4.31
CA LEU A 138 8.00 8.80 3.51
C LEU A 138 8.06 10.14 4.24
N LEU A 139 6.94 10.60 4.82
CA LEU A 139 6.86 11.86 5.56
C LEU A 139 7.76 11.87 6.80
N ALA A 140 7.91 10.74 7.48
CA ALA A 140 8.80 10.62 8.64
C ALA A 140 10.27 10.35 8.25
N GLY A 141 10.50 9.88 7.02
CA GLY A 141 11.77 9.37 6.54
C GLY A 141 12.74 10.43 6.02
N ALA A 142 13.91 9.97 5.56
CA ALA A 142 14.96 10.85 5.04
C ALA A 142 14.60 11.55 3.71
N HIS A 143 13.54 11.11 3.05
CA HIS A 143 13.04 11.66 1.78
C HIS A 143 11.70 12.38 1.93
N SER A 144 11.37 12.91 3.11
CA SER A 144 10.11 13.61 3.37
C SER A 144 9.83 14.82 2.48
N ALA A 145 10.86 15.41 1.88
CA ALA A 145 10.75 16.51 0.93
C ALA A 145 10.59 16.03 -0.54
N ARG A 146 10.46 14.72 -0.79
CA ARG A 146 10.30 14.12 -2.12
C ARG A 146 8.86 13.65 -2.33
N ASN A 147 8.48 13.53 -3.59
CA ASN A 147 7.22 12.93 -3.99
C ASN A 147 7.43 11.49 -4.48
N CYS A 148 6.40 10.67 -4.39
CA CYS A 148 6.45 9.27 -4.83
C CYS A 148 6.90 9.15 -6.29
N VAL A 149 6.41 10.07 -7.14
CA VAL A 149 6.73 10.10 -8.57
C VAL A 149 8.18 10.50 -8.87
N ASP A 150 8.93 11.01 -7.90
CA ASP A 150 10.36 11.28 -8.09
C ASP A 150 11.14 9.98 -8.34
N CYS A 151 10.66 8.87 -7.77
CA CYS A 151 11.25 7.54 -7.90
C CYS A 151 10.38 6.56 -8.69
N HIS A 152 9.06 6.66 -8.61
CA HIS A 152 8.11 5.72 -9.23
C HIS A 152 7.39 6.30 -10.45
N SER A 153 7.07 5.44 -11.41
CA SER A 153 6.17 5.72 -12.51
C SER A 153 4.75 5.27 -12.13
N PRO A 154 3.77 6.19 -12.00
CA PRO A 154 2.40 5.82 -11.63
C PRO A 154 1.66 5.07 -12.74
N HIS A 155 2.14 5.15 -13.99
CA HIS A 155 1.54 4.47 -15.14
C HIS A 155 2.09 3.05 -15.38
N THR A 156 3.04 2.59 -14.56
CA THR A 156 3.67 1.28 -14.72
C THR A 156 3.07 0.27 -13.75
N GLY A 157 2.29 -0.68 -14.27
CA GLY A 157 1.65 -1.72 -13.45
C GLY A 157 2.65 -2.72 -12.85
N VAL A 158 2.47 -3.07 -11.58
CA VAL A 158 3.42 -3.90 -10.81
C VAL A 158 3.17 -5.42 -10.86
N ARG A 159 2.03 -5.87 -11.42
CA ARG A 159 1.57 -7.28 -11.28
C ARG A 159 1.43 -8.09 -12.57
N TYR A 160 1.25 -7.46 -13.73
CA TYR A 160 0.94 -8.17 -14.99
C TYR A 160 1.92 -7.91 -16.14
N GLY A 161 2.87 -7.01 -15.97
CA GLY A 161 4.07 -6.96 -16.78
C GLY A 161 5.24 -7.34 -15.89
N GLN A 162 6.26 -7.97 -16.45
CA GLN A 162 7.64 -7.96 -15.94
C GLN A 162 8.15 -6.50 -15.92
N ALA A 163 7.46 -5.61 -15.21
CA ALA A 163 7.66 -4.19 -15.25
C ALA A 163 8.76 -3.85 -14.25
N ALA A 164 9.94 -3.56 -14.80
CA ALA A 164 11.12 -2.98 -14.18
C ALA A 164 10.94 -2.63 -12.69
N ALA A 165 11.41 -3.52 -11.81
CA ALA A 165 11.65 -3.23 -10.39
C ALA A 165 10.48 -2.54 -9.64
N GLY A 166 9.21 -2.82 -9.96
CA GLY A 166 8.07 -2.22 -9.26
C GLY A 166 7.74 -0.78 -9.70
N GLY A 167 7.95 -0.47 -10.98
CA GLY A 167 7.68 0.85 -11.54
C GLY A 167 8.73 1.90 -11.16
N ILE A 168 9.91 1.48 -10.72
CA ILE A 168 11.02 2.40 -10.42
C ILE A 168 11.53 3.03 -11.72
N ARG A 169 11.56 4.36 -11.76
CA ARG A 169 12.08 5.15 -12.89
C ARG A 169 13.39 5.88 -12.57
N THR A 170 13.74 6.02 -11.29
CA THR A 170 14.97 6.70 -10.82
C THR A 170 15.70 5.80 -9.85
N ALA A 171 16.98 5.53 -10.12
CA ALA A 171 17.83 4.72 -9.24
C ALA A 171 18.42 5.58 -8.12
N CYS A 172 18.79 4.96 -6.99
CA CYS A 172 19.39 5.68 -5.86
C CYS A 172 20.64 6.47 -6.25
N VAL A 173 21.47 5.88 -7.12
CA VAL A 173 22.74 6.46 -7.57
C VAL A 173 22.60 7.69 -8.47
N ASP A 174 21.40 7.93 -9.02
CA ASP A 174 21.14 9.10 -9.87
C ASP A 174 21.23 10.40 -9.04
N CYS A 175 20.82 10.34 -7.77
CA CYS A 175 20.93 11.44 -6.80
C CYS A 175 22.13 11.26 -5.84
N HIS A 176 22.41 10.02 -5.42
CA HIS A 176 23.47 9.71 -4.44
C HIS A 176 24.78 9.32 -5.11
N GLN A 177 25.31 10.23 -5.94
CA GLN A 177 26.56 10.03 -6.66
C GLN A 177 27.74 9.86 -5.68
N GLY A 178 28.58 8.86 -5.90
CA GLY A 178 29.77 8.63 -5.09
C GLY A 178 29.54 7.95 -3.74
N MET A 179 28.34 7.45 -3.45
CA MET A 179 28.14 6.57 -2.29
C MET A 179 28.95 5.28 -2.45
N VAL A 180 29.86 5.02 -1.51
CA VAL A 180 30.64 3.78 -1.46
C VAL A 180 29.84 2.72 -0.71
N LEU A 181 29.40 1.69 -1.43
CA LEU A 181 28.82 0.49 -0.84
C LEU A 181 29.85 -0.19 0.06
N ARG A 182 29.59 -0.19 1.37
CA ARG A 182 30.42 -0.92 2.35
C ARG A 182 30.34 -2.45 2.17
N HIS A 183 29.35 -2.92 1.43
CA HIS A 183 29.14 -4.32 1.06
C HIS A 183 28.87 -4.40 -0.44
N THR A 184 29.74 -5.08 -1.19
CA THR A 184 29.71 -5.10 -2.67
C THR A 184 28.66 -6.04 -3.26
N THR A 185 28.01 -6.87 -2.43
CA THR A 185 27.06 -7.90 -2.87
C THR A 185 25.60 -7.58 -2.52
N VAL A 186 25.31 -6.38 -2.01
CA VAL A 186 23.96 -5.97 -1.62
C VAL A 186 23.55 -4.70 -2.35
N ALA A 187 22.31 -4.67 -2.82
CA ALA A 187 21.72 -3.46 -3.38
C ALA A 187 21.32 -2.48 -2.26
N CYS A 188 21.21 -1.19 -2.59
CA CYS A 188 20.93 -0.11 -1.63
C CYS A 188 19.66 -0.40 -0.80
N GLU A 189 18.60 -0.88 -1.46
CA GLU A 189 17.34 -1.25 -0.84
C GLU A 189 17.46 -2.43 0.14
N GLY A 190 18.53 -3.22 0.08
CA GLY A 190 18.78 -4.30 1.03
C GLY A 190 18.96 -3.81 2.47
N CYS A 191 19.58 -2.65 2.64
CA CYS A 191 19.82 -2.05 3.97
C CYS A 191 18.96 -0.81 4.23
N HIS A 192 18.70 0.00 3.20
CA HIS A 192 17.96 1.25 3.34
C HIS A 192 16.45 1.09 3.19
N MET A 193 15.98 0.04 2.52
CA MET A 193 14.55 -0.27 2.38
C MET A 193 14.29 -1.77 2.65
N PRO A 194 14.68 -2.28 3.83
CA PRO A 194 14.45 -3.67 4.19
C PRO A 194 12.95 -3.99 4.23
N TYR A 195 12.60 -5.26 4.19
CA TYR A 195 11.22 -5.70 4.32
C TYR A 195 10.77 -5.60 5.79
N ALA A 196 10.41 -4.39 6.23
CA ALA A 196 10.03 -4.07 7.60
C ALA A 196 8.51 -3.78 7.76
N THR A 197 7.76 -3.83 6.65
CA THR A 197 6.31 -3.59 6.62
C THR A 197 5.59 -4.90 6.34
N LYS A 198 4.53 -5.21 7.11
CA LYS A 198 3.75 -6.45 6.97
C LYS A 198 2.37 -6.19 6.35
N SER A 199 2.17 -6.72 5.16
CA SER A 199 0.91 -6.73 4.41
C SER A 199 0.10 -8.01 4.61
N ALA A 200 0.70 -9.16 4.37
CA ALA A 200 0.03 -10.44 4.51
C ALA A 200 0.85 -11.41 5.38
N GLN A 201 2.15 -11.49 5.12
CA GLN A 201 3.02 -12.51 5.70
C GLN A 201 4.33 -11.91 6.21
N ASN A 202 4.97 -12.60 7.16
CA ASN A 202 6.34 -12.32 7.53
C ASN A 202 7.16 -13.61 7.53
N ARG A 203 8.33 -13.55 6.90
CA ARG A 203 9.26 -14.67 6.73
C ARG A 203 9.79 -15.18 8.06
N ASP A 204 10.18 -14.24 8.90
CA ASP A 204 10.76 -14.48 10.21
C ASP A 204 10.45 -13.28 11.09
N VAL A 205 11.08 -13.21 12.27
CA VAL A 205 10.85 -12.10 13.19
C VAL A 205 11.40 -10.78 12.62
N TYR A 206 12.44 -10.77 11.78
CA TYR A 206 13.09 -9.56 11.27
C TYR A 206 12.61 -9.12 9.89
N ARG A 207 11.95 -9.99 9.13
CA ARG A 207 11.60 -9.74 7.73
C ARG A 207 10.13 -10.03 7.43
N ALA A 208 9.41 -8.99 7.01
CA ALA A 208 8.05 -9.06 6.50
C ALA A 208 8.02 -9.13 4.96
N ASP A 209 7.03 -8.52 4.32
CA ASP A 209 6.73 -8.70 2.89
C ASP A 209 6.63 -7.42 2.06
N VAL A 210 6.70 -6.25 2.69
CA VAL A 210 6.77 -4.94 2.03
C VAL A 210 8.01 -4.17 2.49
N ARG A 211 8.69 -3.51 1.54
CA ARG A 211 9.87 -2.68 1.79
C ARG A 211 9.47 -1.36 2.48
N THR A 212 10.23 -0.98 3.50
CA THR A 212 10.04 0.31 4.19
C THR A 212 10.46 1.49 3.33
N HIS A 213 9.81 2.64 3.54
CA HIS A 213 10.13 3.92 2.91
C HIS A 213 10.72 4.95 3.90
N LEU A 214 11.37 4.47 4.96
CA LEU A 214 12.08 5.32 5.93
C LEU A 214 13.49 5.74 5.48
N PHE A 215 14.17 4.87 4.70
CA PHE A 215 15.53 5.03 4.14
C PHE A 215 16.68 5.14 5.14
N ARG A 216 16.45 5.74 6.31
CA ARG A 216 17.45 5.94 7.36
C ARG A 216 17.63 4.66 8.17
N ILE A 217 18.90 4.35 8.45
CA ILE A 217 19.28 3.28 9.36
C ILE A 217 19.56 3.93 10.71
N ASN A 218 18.95 3.42 11.78
CA ASN A 218 19.35 3.76 13.15
C ASN A 218 20.57 2.89 13.54
N PRO A 219 21.78 3.47 13.70
CA PRO A 219 22.98 2.70 14.03
C PRO A 219 23.18 2.53 15.54
N ASP A 220 22.27 3.04 16.38
CA ASP A 220 22.42 2.97 17.83
C ASP A 220 22.33 1.51 18.31
N SER A 221 23.45 1.02 18.85
CA SER A 221 23.59 -0.35 19.35
C SER A 221 22.77 -0.63 20.60
N LEU A 222 22.22 0.40 21.26
CA LEU A 222 21.38 0.26 22.45
C LEU A 222 19.92 0.00 22.09
N PHE A 223 19.49 0.27 20.85
CA PHE A 223 18.14 -0.10 20.41
C PHE A 223 18.07 -1.59 20.13
N THR A 224 17.35 -2.29 21.00
CA THR A 224 16.98 -3.67 20.80
C THR A 224 15.69 -3.76 19.97
N ARG A 225 15.43 -4.96 19.44
CA ARG A 225 14.13 -5.27 18.84
C ARG A 225 12.98 -4.96 19.80
N THR A 226 13.15 -5.26 21.09
CA THR A 226 12.11 -5.05 22.12
C THR A 226 11.73 -3.58 22.22
N ASP A 227 12.70 -2.67 22.08
CA ASP A 227 12.46 -1.23 22.10
C ASP A 227 11.68 -0.74 20.88
N MET A 228 11.76 -1.45 19.75
CA MET A 228 10.96 -1.17 18.54
C MET A 228 9.55 -1.77 18.57
N MET A 229 9.25 -2.63 19.55
CA MET A 229 7.98 -3.36 19.68
C MET A 229 7.07 -2.79 20.78
N GLY A 230 7.58 -1.87 21.60
CA GLY A 230 6.99 -1.42 22.86
C GLY A 230 6.54 0.04 22.89
N GLY A 231 5.99 0.54 21.78
CA GLY A 231 5.34 1.85 21.67
C GLY A 231 3.84 1.69 21.49
#